data_AF-A0A0Q4CX32-F1
#
_entry.id   AF-A0A0Q4CX32-F1
#
_cell.length_a   1.000
_cell.length_b   1.000
_cell.length_c   1.000
_cell.angle_alpha   90.00
_cell.angle_beta   90.00
_cell.angle_gamma   90.00
#
_symmetry.space_group_name_H-M   'P 1'
#
loop_
_entity.id
_entity.type
_entity.pdbx_description
1 polymer ?
#
loop_
_entity_poly.entity_id
_entity_poly.type
_entity_poly.pdbx_seq_one_letter_code
_entity_poly.pdbx_strand_id
1 'polypeptide(L)'
;MTTVAAVADDLRALPLDGDVVLDVSALAAPDLSVVQLIHSLRLEAGAQGGDVRLSAPAGEALTALLHRAGFSDAMTPDDNAFWFHGVPLQ
;
A
#
# COMPACT_ATOMS: atom_id res chain seq x y z
N MET A 1 -10.23 12.55 -14.56
CA MET A 1 -9.58 12.44 -13.24
C MET A 1 -10.22 11.27 -12.52
N THR A 2 -9.45 10.26 -12.13
CA THR A 2 -9.96 9.15 -11.33
C THR A 2 -10.18 9.63 -9.89
N THR A 3 -11.31 9.29 -9.28
CA THR A 3 -11.58 9.64 -7.88
C THR A 3 -11.16 8.50 -6.96
N VAL A 4 -10.91 8.79 -5.69
CA VAL A 4 -10.64 7.78 -4.67
C VAL A 4 -11.76 6.73 -4.57
N ALA A 5 -13.02 7.15 -4.75
CA ALA A 5 -14.17 6.27 -4.70
C ALA A 5 -14.17 5.25 -5.85
N ALA A 6 -13.84 5.71 -7.07
CA ALA A 6 -13.73 4.81 -8.22
C ALA A 6 -12.63 3.76 -8.02
N VAL A 7 -11.46 4.18 -7.50
CA VAL A 7 -10.38 3.22 -7.17
C VAL A 7 -10.83 2.23 -6.10
N ALA A 8 -11.55 2.68 -5.08
CA ALA A 8 -12.06 1.80 -4.04
C ALA A 8 -13.07 0.77 -4.60
N ASP A 9 -13.92 1.17 -5.55
CA ASP A 9 -14.83 0.27 -6.26
C ASP A 9 -14.07 -0.79 -7.06
N ASP A 10 -13.04 -0.38 -7.80
CA ASP A 10 -12.18 -1.29 -8.56
C ASP A 10 -11.47 -2.30 -7.65
N LEU A 11 -10.91 -1.85 -6.52
CA LEU A 11 -10.24 -2.71 -5.55
C LEU A 11 -11.19 -3.73 -4.91
N ARG A 12 -12.45 -3.35 -4.63
CA ARG A 12 -13.46 -4.28 -4.07
C ARG A 12 -13.91 -5.36 -5.05
N ALA A 13 -13.69 -5.16 -6.34
CA ALA A 13 -14.04 -6.15 -7.36
C ALA A 13 -12.94 -7.21 -7.56
N LEU A 14 -11.76 -7.04 -6.96
CA LEU A 14 -10.67 -8.01 -7.04
C LEU A 14 -11.01 -9.29 -6.25
N PRO A 15 -10.62 -10.48 -6.75
CA PRO A 15 -10.60 -11.68 -5.92
C PRO A 15 -9.46 -11.57 -4.91
N LEU A 16 -9.77 -11.72 -3.61
CA LEU A 16 -8.83 -11.49 -2.51
C LEU A 16 -8.45 -12.77 -1.74
N ASP A 17 -8.86 -13.94 -2.22
CA ASP A 17 -8.50 -15.26 -1.70
C ASP A 17 -7.16 -15.80 -2.25
N GLY A 18 -6.35 -14.91 -2.85
CA GLY A 18 -5.02 -15.21 -3.40
C GLY A 18 -4.08 -14.00 -3.35
N ASP A 19 -3.00 -14.05 -4.14
CA ASP A 19 -1.96 -13.02 -4.13
C ASP A 19 -2.32 -11.83 -5.03
N VAL A 20 -2.39 -10.64 -4.45
CA VAL A 20 -2.52 -9.37 -5.18
C VAL A 20 -1.17 -8.65 -5.19
N VAL A 21 -0.71 -8.26 -6.39
CA VAL A 21 0.54 -7.52 -6.56
C VAL A 21 0.22 -6.11 -7.05
N LEU A 22 0.55 -5.11 -6.24
CA LEU A 22 0.32 -3.70 -6.54
C LEU A 22 1.56 -3.06 -7.17
N ASP A 23 1.38 -2.48 -8.34
CA ASP A 23 2.35 -1.55 -8.92
C ASP A 23 1.99 -0.12 -8.53
N VAL A 24 2.84 0.50 -7.71
CA VAL A 24 2.69 1.88 -7.22
C VAL A 24 3.69 2.85 -7.85
N SER A 25 4.43 2.42 -8.86
CA SER A 25 5.50 3.21 -9.50
C SER A 25 4.99 4.48 -10.20
N ALA A 26 3.73 4.51 -10.62
CA ALA A 26 3.11 5.64 -11.30
C ALA A 26 2.53 6.71 -10.35
N LEU A 27 2.64 6.55 -9.03
CA LEU A 27 2.14 7.53 -8.06
C LEU A 27 3.01 8.79 -8.05
N ALA A 28 2.51 9.86 -8.66
CA ALA A 28 3.22 11.15 -8.71
C ALA A 28 3.01 12.01 -7.45
N ALA A 29 1.80 12.04 -6.91
CA ALA A 29 1.43 12.87 -5.74
C ALA A 29 0.39 12.16 -4.87
N PRO A 30 0.75 11.01 -4.25
CA PRO A 30 -0.19 10.29 -3.40
C PRO A 30 -0.52 11.11 -2.15
N ASP A 31 -1.78 11.02 -1.73
CA ASP A 31 -2.27 11.50 -0.45
C ASP A 31 -2.56 10.33 0.50
N LEU A 32 -3.03 10.65 1.72
CA LEU A 32 -3.28 9.64 2.74
C LEU A 32 -4.32 8.59 2.33
N SER A 33 -5.23 8.91 1.40
CA SER A 33 -6.24 7.96 0.95
C SER A 33 -5.63 6.77 0.21
N VAL A 34 -4.50 6.94 -0.46
CA VAL A 34 -3.77 5.84 -1.11
C VAL A 34 -3.27 4.84 -0.05
N VAL A 35 -2.67 5.34 1.02
CA VAL A 35 -2.17 4.49 2.13
C VAL A 35 -3.33 3.77 2.80
N GLN A 36 -4.45 4.47 3.02
CA GLN A 36 -5.66 3.88 3.59
C GLN A 36 -6.23 2.76 2.72
N LEU A 37 -6.34 2.98 1.40
CA LEU A 37 -6.82 1.95 0.47
C LEU A 37 -5.92 0.72 0.44
N ILE A 38 -4.60 0.91 0.39
CA ILE A 38 -3.64 -0.20 0.42
C ILE A 38 -3.76 -0.98 1.74
N HIS A 39 -3.86 -0.28 2.88
CA HIS A 39 -4.02 -0.93 4.18
C HIS A 39 -5.34 -1.70 4.29
N SER A 40 -6.46 -1.11 3.86
CA SER A 40 -7.75 -1.78 3.82
C SER A 40 -7.72 -3.03 2.94
N LEU A 41 -7.09 -2.96 1.77
CA LEU A 41 -6.95 -4.10 0.87
C LEU A 41 -6.15 -5.25 1.51
N ARG A 42 -5.04 -4.93 2.19
CA ARG A 42 -4.24 -5.92 2.92
C ARG A 42 -5.06 -6.61 4.02
N LEU A 43 -5.79 -5.84 4.82
CA LEU A 43 -6.63 -6.39 5.89
C LEU A 43 -7.72 -7.31 5.33
N GLU A 44 -8.36 -6.89 4.24
CA GLU A 44 -9.45 -7.65 3.65
C GLU A 44 -8.97 -8.92 2.96
N ALA A 45 -7.84 -8.87 2.23
CA ALA A 45 -7.21 -10.06 1.66
C ALA A 45 -6.76 -11.04 2.74
N GLY A 46 -6.12 -10.56 3.80
CA GLY A 46 -5.72 -11.41 4.93
C GLY A 46 -6.92 -12.09 5.61
N ALA A 47 -8.06 -11.40 5.72
CA ALA A 47 -9.30 -11.99 6.25
C ALA A 47 -9.90 -13.06 5.33
N GLN A 48 -9.58 -13.04 4.04
CA GLN A 48 -10.03 -14.01 3.03
C GLN A 48 -8.98 -15.10 2.73
N GLY A 49 -7.82 -15.07 3.39
CA GLY A 49 -6.73 -16.03 3.21
C GLY A 49 -5.80 -15.73 2.04
N GLY A 50 -5.92 -14.56 1.41
CA GLY A 50 -4.96 -14.05 0.43
C GLY A 50 -3.90 -13.14 1.06
N ASP A 51 -3.09 -12.54 0.19
CA ASP A 51 -2.05 -11.58 0.58
C ASP A 51 -1.94 -10.47 -0.45
N VAL A 52 -1.46 -9.30 -0.02
CA VAL A 52 -1.21 -8.15 -0.88
C VAL A 52 0.23 -7.72 -0.69
N ARG A 53 0.96 -7.56 -1.79
CA ARG A 53 2.35 -7.10 -1.80
C ARG A 53 2.58 -6.04 -2.86
N LEU A 54 3.62 -5.23 -2.67
CA LEU A 54 4.08 -4.31 -3.70
C LEU A 54 4.94 -5.05 -4.73
N SER A 55 4.90 -4.61 -6.00
CA SER A 55 5.77 -5.12 -7.06
C SER A 55 7.24 -4.70 -6.86
N ALA A 56 7.45 -3.55 -6.21
CA ALA A 56 8.73 -2.97 -5.85
C ALA A 56 8.58 -2.16 -4.54
N PRO A 57 9.68 -1.85 -3.82
CA PRO A 57 9.64 -0.96 -2.69
C PRO A 57 8.95 0.38 -3.03
N ALA A 58 8.32 0.99 -2.02
CA ALA A 58 7.69 2.29 -2.16
C ALA A 58 8.66 3.30 -2.80
N GLY A 59 8.22 3.90 -3.90
CA GLY A 59 8.98 4.95 -4.59
C GLY A 59 9.02 6.24 -3.78
N GLU A 60 9.85 7.19 -4.22
CA GLU A 60 10.14 8.45 -3.52
C GLU A 60 8.88 9.20 -3.04
N ALA A 61 7.88 9.37 -3.90
CA ALA A 61 6.66 10.11 -3.56
C ALA A 61 5.85 9.45 -2.44
N LEU A 62 5.79 8.12 -2.42
CA LEU A 62 5.08 7.34 -1.39
C LEU A 62 5.90 7.30 -0.10
N THR A 63 7.23 7.14 -0.18
CA THR A 63 8.13 7.23 0.98
C THR A 63 8.03 8.59 1.67
N ALA A 64 8.03 9.68 0.89
CA ALA A 64 7.88 11.03 1.42
C ALA A 64 6.51 11.24 2.10
N LEU A 65 5.44 10.63 1.57
CA LEU A 65 4.12 10.62 2.22
C LEU A 65 4.15 9.84 3.54
N LEU A 66 4.69 8.62 3.55
CA LEU A 66 4.77 7.78 4.75
C LEU A 66 5.54 8.49 5.87
N HIS A 67 6.66 9.13 5.53
CA HIS A 67 7.45 9.92 6.47
C HIS A 67 6.68 11.12 7.04
N ARG A 68 6.13 12.00 6.18
CA ARG A 68 5.40 13.19 6.67
C ARG A 68 4.13 12.85 7.46
N ALA A 69 3.58 11.65 7.25
CA ALA A 69 2.41 11.16 7.96
C ALA A 69 2.78 10.38 9.24
N GLY A 70 4.06 10.26 9.59
CA GLY A 70 4.55 9.62 10.82
C GLY A 70 4.57 8.08 10.78
N PHE A 71 4.34 7.46 9.62
CA PHE A 71 4.38 6.00 9.47
C PHE A 71 5.80 5.44 9.55
N SER A 72 6.83 6.24 9.24
CA SER A 72 8.23 5.83 9.39
C SER A 72 8.63 5.65 10.85
N ASP A 73 8.10 6.48 11.75
CA ASP A 73 8.54 6.55 13.15
C ASP A 73 7.93 5.43 14.00
N ALA A 74 6.75 4.96 13.61
CA ALA A 74 6.02 3.87 14.25
C ALA A 74 6.08 2.56 13.45
N MET A 75 6.99 2.47 12.48
CA MET A 75 7.04 1.35 11.53
C MET A 75 7.37 0.03 12.24
N THR A 76 6.46 -0.93 12.15
CA THR A 76 6.74 -2.30 12.58
C THR A 76 7.65 -3.02 11.58
N PRO A 77 8.31 -4.15 11.95
CA PRO A 77 9.02 -4.97 10.98
C PRO A 77 8.16 -5.42 9.79
N ASP A 78 6.88 -5.71 10.01
CA ASP A 78 5.94 -6.11 8.96
C ASP A 78 5.60 -4.95 8.03
N ASP A 79 5.50 -3.73 8.57
CA ASP A 79 5.35 -2.52 7.75
C ASP A 79 6.60 -2.29 6.90
N ASN A 80 7.80 -2.46 7.46
CA ASN A 80 9.03 -2.34 6.70
C ASN A 80 9.17 -3.43 5.63
N ALA A 81 8.79 -4.66 5.94
CA ALA A 81 8.74 -5.77 4.99
C ALA A 81 7.79 -5.46 3.83
N PHE A 82 6.63 -4.88 4.11
CA PHE A 82 5.64 -4.54 3.09
C PHE A 82 6.07 -3.31 2.25
N TRP A 83 6.36 -2.18 2.88
CA TRP A 83 6.62 -0.92 2.17
C TRP A 83 8.01 -0.88 1.53
N PHE A 84 9.02 -1.49 2.17
CA PHE A 84 10.42 -1.33 1.81
C PHE A 84 11.14 -2.67 1.55
N HIS A 85 10.40 -3.78 1.51
CA HIS A 85 10.94 -5.12 1.28
C HIS A 85 12.06 -5.49 2.25
N GLY A 86 11.95 -5.03 3.50
CA GLY A 86 12.93 -5.31 4.56
C GLY A 86 14.17 -4.41 4.54
N VAL A 87 14.25 -3.44 3.62
CA VAL A 87 15.35 -2.47 3.59
C VAL A 87 15.08 -1.38 4.63
N PRO A 88 15.98 -1.15 5.60
CA PRO A 88 15.84 -0.06 6.55
C PRO A 88 15.83 1.30 5.84
N LEU A 89 14.96 2.20 6.29
CA LEU A 89 15.02 3.60 5.88
C LEU A 89 16.33 4.22 6.43
N GLN A 90 17.09 4.90 5.56
CA GLN A 90 18.32 5.61 5.93
C GLN A 90 18.03 7.00 6.50
#